data_AF-A0A9E2U329-F1
#
_entry.id   AF-A0A9E2U329-F1
#
_cell.length_a   1.000
_cell.length_b   1.000
_cell.length_c   1.000
_cell.angle_alpha   90.00
_cell.angle_beta   90.00
_cell.angle_gamma   90.00
#
_symmetry.space_group_name_H-M   'P 1'
#
loop_
_entity.id
_entity.type
_entity.pdbx_description
1 polymer ?
#
loop_
_entity_poly.entity_id
_entity_poly.type
_entity_poly.pdbx_seq_one_letter_code
_entity_poly.pdbx_strand_id
1 'polypeptide(L)'
;MGGGGVLRIEVTDRETPVFGGAEFGAVGPYERLHGTVYGELDPTHPLNAVIVNLDRAARKAQGLVEYQSDFRILKPLDLDRGVGCLVYDVPNRGNQPIMPRLNGAPEGGHPQHAGNGFLMQRGFTLVWSGWQGDVPAGADRLTARYPVLPGITGVVREEFIAENTGLLGDSNIQELSEERFVGTLVYPVADPKGATLTVRQREADPRVTPAGLAWRLVD
;
A
#
# COMPACT_ATOMS: atom_id res chain seq x y z
N MET A 1 -12.01 -16.94 21.51
CA MET A 1 -11.63 -15.51 21.65
C MET A 1 -10.83 -15.14 20.43
N GLY A 2 -11.12 -13.99 19.81
CA GLY A 2 -10.55 -13.64 18.50
C GLY A 2 -9.05 -13.36 18.57
N GLY A 3 -8.31 -13.73 17.51
CA GLY A 3 -6.87 -13.48 17.38
C GLY A 3 -6.48 -12.01 17.19
N GLY A 4 -7.42 -11.08 17.24
CA GLY A 4 -7.18 -9.67 17.04
C GLY A 4 -8.47 -8.94 16.74
N GLY A 5 -8.40 -7.62 16.62
CA GLY A 5 -9.56 -6.81 16.34
C GLY A 5 -9.26 -5.33 16.11
N VAL A 6 -10.23 -4.68 15.50
CA VAL A 6 -10.28 -3.21 15.42
C VAL A 6 -10.78 -2.69 16.76
N LEU A 7 -9.97 -1.83 17.38
CA LEU A 7 -10.32 -1.16 18.63
C LEU A 7 -11.12 0.13 18.37
N ARG A 8 -10.72 0.87 17.35
CA ARG A 8 -11.26 2.20 17.07
C ARG A 8 -11.10 2.55 15.60
N ILE A 9 -12.12 3.22 15.06
CA ILE A 9 -12.07 3.88 13.76
C ILE A 9 -12.22 5.37 14.02
N GLU A 10 -11.24 6.15 13.58
CA GLU A 10 -11.24 7.60 13.70
C GLU A 10 -11.37 8.22 12.32
N VAL A 11 -12.49 8.89 12.04
CA VAL A 11 -12.64 9.72 10.85
C VAL A 11 -11.98 11.07 11.16
N THR A 12 -10.91 11.39 10.43
CA THR A 12 -10.16 12.64 10.61
C THR A 12 -10.53 13.69 9.58
N ASP A 13 -11.05 13.28 8.44
CA ASP A 13 -11.50 14.16 7.36
C ASP A 13 -12.80 13.65 6.72
N ARG A 14 -13.67 14.60 6.35
CA ARG A 14 -14.94 14.35 5.69
C ARG A 14 -15.20 15.44 4.66
N GLU A 15 -15.26 15.07 3.38
CA GLU A 15 -15.73 15.96 2.31
C GLU A 15 -17.16 15.56 1.93
N THR A 16 -18.11 16.47 2.16
CA THR A 16 -19.52 16.26 1.84
C THR A 16 -20.16 17.55 1.30
N PRO A 17 -20.68 17.55 0.06
CA PRO A 17 -20.49 16.52 -0.97
C PRO A 17 -19.07 16.57 -1.55
N VAL A 18 -18.57 15.42 -1.99
CA VAL A 18 -17.27 15.30 -2.68
C VAL A 18 -17.39 15.69 -4.16
N PHE A 19 -16.26 15.96 -4.82
CA PHE A 19 -16.18 16.29 -6.25
C PHE A 19 -16.96 17.56 -6.63
N GLY A 20 -16.99 18.54 -5.73
CA GLY A 20 -17.70 19.79 -5.94
C GLY A 20 -19.23 19.64 -6.02
N GLY A 21 -19.80 18.58 -5.44
CA GLY A 21 -21.25 18.37 -5.44
C GLY A 21 -21.81 17.69 -6.69
N ALA A 22 -20.98 16.98 -7.45
CA ALA A 22 -21.43 16.23 -8.62
C ALA A 22 -22.55 15.23 -8.27
N GLU A 23 -23.60 15.23 -9.09
CA GLU A 23 -24.74 14.32 -9.00
C GLU A 23 -24.53 13.10 -9.92
N PHE A 24 -24.72 11.90 -9.39
CA PHE A 24 -24.52 10.65 -10.15
C PHE A 24 -25.85 9.96 -10.46
N GLY A 25 -26.57 10.51 -11.44
CA GLY A 25 -27.86 9.96 -11.89
C GLY A 25 -28.87 9.84 -10.75
N ALA A 26 -29.56 8.70 -10.66
CA ALA A 26 -30.56 8.45 -9.62
C ALA A 26 -29.95 8.14 -8.24
N VAL A 27 -28.63 7.99 -8.10
CA VAL A 27 -27.97 7.72 -6.82
C VAL A 27 -27.77 9.01 -6.01
N GLY A 28 -27.45 10.11 -6.70
CA GLY A 28 -27.25 11.41 -6.08
C GLY A 28 -25.77 11.73 -5.80
N PRO A 29 -25.50 12.68 -4.89
CA PRO A 29 -24.14 13.08 -4.54
C PRO A 29 -23.48 12.06 -3.60
N TYR A 30 -22.16 12.12 -3.52
CA TYR A 30 -21.34 11.25 -2.67
C TYR A 30 -20.64 12.05 -1.56
N GLU A 31 -20.24 11.36 -0.50
CA GLU A 31 -19.30 11.87 0.50
C GLU A 31 -18.03 11.00 0.53
N ARG A 32 -16.92 11.63 0.92
CA ARG A 32 -15.64 10.96 1.16
C ARG A 32 -15.28 11.05 2.63
N LEU A 33 -14.97 9.92 3.25
CA LEU A 33 -14.43 9.81 4.60
C LEU A 33 -12.98 9.37 4.52
N HIS A 34 -12.10 9.99 5.29
CA HIS A 34 -10.72 9.58 5.47
C HIS A 34 -10.40 9.56 6.95
N GLY A 35 -9.63 8.55 7.38
CA GLY A 35 -9.28 8.38 8.77
C GLY A 35 -8.25 7.31 9.03
N THR A 36 -8.12 6.93 10.30
CA THR A 36 -7.24 5.87 10.77
C THR A 36 -8.04 4.81 11.53
N VAL A 37 -7.77 3.55 11.21
CA VAL A 37 -8.15 2.37 12.00
C VAL A 37 -7.03 2.06 12.97
N TYR A 38 -7.38 1.82 14.24
CA TYR A 38 -6.47 1.34 15.29
C TYR A 38 -6.87 -0.07 15.65
N GLY A 39 -5.91 -1.00 15.63
CA GLY A 39 -6.18 -2.40 15.92
C GLY A 39 -5.06 -3.06 16.70
N GLU A 40 -5.35 -4.27 17.14
CA GLU A 40 -4.44 -5.11 17.89
C GLU A 40 -4.49 -6.56 17.40
N LEU A 41 -3.36 -7.25 17.48
CA LEU A 41 -3.23 -8.67 17.18
C LEU A 41 -2.67 -9.42 18.39
N ASP A 42 -3.21 -10.62 18.63
CA ASP A 42 -2.65 -11.57 19.58
C ASP A 42 -1.52 -12.37 18.89
N PRO A 43 -0.25 -12.18 19.28
CA PRO A 43 0.87 -12.89 18.66
C PRO A 43 0.86 -14.40 18.94
N THR A 44 0.08 -14.86 19.92
CA THR A 44 -0.01 -16.28 20.31
C THR A 44 -1.18 -17.00 19.66
N HIS A 45 -2.07 -16.28 18.98
CA HIS A 45 -3.23 -16.87 18.34
C HIS A 45 -2.81 -17.70 17.10
N PRO A 46 -3.27 -18.96 16.95
CA PRO A 46 -2.82 -19.84 15.86
C PRO A 46 -2.99 -19.25 14.45
N LEU A 47 -4.07 -18.51 14.20
CA LEU A 47 -4.31 -17.86 12.90
C LEU A 47 -3.29 -16.75 12.57
N ASN A 48 -2.61 -16.20 13.57
CA ASN A 48 -1.62 -15.15 13.37
C ASN A 48 -0.20 -15.69 13.27
N ALA A 49 0.02 -16.99 13.50
CA ALA A 49 1.35 -17.60 13.48
C ALA A 49 2.06 -17.50 12.12
N VAL A 50 1.31 -17.24 11.04
CA VAL A 50 1.84 -16.99 9.69
C VAL A 50 2.45 -15.60 9.52
N ILE A 51 2.14 -14.66 10.43
CA ILE A 51 2.64 -13.28 10.35
C ILE A 51 4.08 -13.25 10.85
N VAL A 52 5.00 -12.98 9.92
CA VAL A 52 6.44 -12.99 10.16
C VAL A 52 6.80 -12.03 11.29
N ASN A 53 7.56 -12.53 12.27
CA ASN A 53 8.07 -11.80 13.44
C ASN A 53 7.01 -11.17 14.36
N LEU A 54 5.73 -11.52 14.23
CA LEU A 54 4.69 -10.99 15.12
C LEU A 54 4.93 -11.37 16.59
N ASP A 55 5.45 -12.57 16.82
CA ASP A 55 5.86 -13.08 18.13
C ASP A 55 6.97 -12.23 18.78
N ARG A 56 7.75 -11.52 17.96
CA ARG A 56 8.88 -10.68 18.39
C ARG A 56 8.49 -9.20 18.53
N ALA A 57 7.38 -8.78 17.94
CA ALA A 57 6.89 -7.40 17.96
C ALA A 57 6.74 -6.86 19.39
N ALA A 58 6.97 -5.55 19.55
CA ALA A 58 6.69 -4.86 20.80
C ALA A 58 5.21 -5.04 21.18
N ARG A 59 4.95 -5.36 22.45
CA ARG A 59 3.61 -5.66 22.96
C ARG A 59 3.21 -4.62 24.00
N LYS A 60 1.92 -4.32 24.09
CA LYS A 60 1.36 -3.57 25.22
C LYS A 60 1.41 -4.38 26.51
N ALA A 61 1.04 -3.72 27.62
CA ALA A 61 0.80 -4.35 28.92
C ALA A 61 -0.15 -5.55 28.84
N GLN A 62 -1.12 -5.55 27.91
CA GLN A 62 -2.07 -6.63 27.68
C GLN A 62 -1.50 -7.80 26.86
N GLY A 63 -0.25 -7.72 26.39
CA GLY A 63 0.40 -8.75 25.58
C GLY A 63 0.04 -8.74 24.10
N LEU A 64 -0.72 -7.75 23.64
CA LEU A 64 -1.15 -7.57 22.25
C LEU A 64 -0.23 -6.63 21.48
N VAL A 65 -0.18 -6.80 20.16
CA VAL A 65 0.64 -6.01 19.24
C VAL A 65 -0.25 -4.99 18.52
N GLU A 66 0.09 -3.71 18.60
CA GLU A 66 -0.67 -2.64 17.94
C GLU A 66 -0.35 -2.51 16.46
N TYR A 67 -1.34 -2.07 15.70
CA TYR A 67 -1.14 -1.53 14.36
C TYR A 67 -2.10 -0.38 14.09
N GLN A 68 -1.77 0.42 13.08
CA GLN A 68 -2.66 1.43 12.54
C GLN A 68 -2.73 1.30 11.02
N SER A 69 -3.87 1.65 10.45
CA SER A 69 -4.07 1.67 9.00
C SER A 69 -4.87 2.90 8.63
N ASP A 70 -4.40 3.67 7.65
CA ASP A 70 -5.23 4.70 7.06
C ASP A 70 -6.37 4.04 6.27
N PHE A 71 -7.51 4.70 6.17
CA PHE A 71 -8.63 4.23 5.37
C PHE A 71 -9.29 5.36 4.60
N ARG A 72 -9.97 4.99 3.52
CA ARG A 72 -10.86 5.89 2.80
C ARG A 72 -12.14 5.19 2.43
N ILE A 73 -13.26 5.91 2.53
CA ILE A 73 -14.58 5.46 2.10
C ILE A 73 -15.16 6.52 1.17
N LEU A 74 -15.68 6.11 0.03
CA LEU A 74 -16.44 6.95 -0.88
C LEU A 74 -17.81 6.31 -1.05
N LYS A 75 -18.87 6.98 -0.59
CA LYS A 75 -20.21 6.38 -0.52
C LYS A 75 -21.30 7.39 -0.93
N PRO A 76 -22.47 6.92 -1.40
CA PRO A 76 -23.63 7.79 -1.59
C PRO A 76 -23.95 8.55 -0.30
N LEU A 77 -24.37 9.81 -0.45
CA LEU A 77 -24.83 10.60 0.69
C LEU A 77 -26.13 10.00 1.27
N ASP A 78 -27.02 9.53 0.39
CA ASP A 78 -28.18 8.72 0.72
C ASP A 78 -27.88 7.25 0.44
N LEU A 79 -27.70 6.46 1.50
CA LEU A 79 -27.35 5.04 1.39
C LEU A 79 -28.48 4.19 0.82
N ASP A 80 -29.75 4.61 0.95
CA ASP A 80 -30.90 3.89 0.41
C ASP A 80 -30.97 3.98 -1.13
N ARG A 81 -30.28 4.98 -1.70
CA ARG A 81 -30.10 5.13 -3.16
C ARG A 81 -28.86 4.41 -3.69
N GLY A 82 -28.07 3.78 -2.81
CA GLY A 82 -26.95 2.92 -3.18
C GLY A 82 -27.40 1.53 -3.65
N VAL A 83 -26.47 0.75 -4.19
CA VAL A 83 -26.73 -0.65 -4.63
C VAL A 83 -26.53 -1.67 -3.51
N GLY A 84 -26.21 -1.22 -2.29
CA GLY A 84 -25.93 -2.10 -1.14
C GLY A 84 -24.66 -2.94 -1.30
N CYS A 85 -23.79 -2.63 -2.26
CA CYS A 85 -22.55 -3.35 -2.51
C CYS A 85 -21.32 -2.48 -2.19
N LEU A 86 -20.40 -3.07 -1.43
CA LEU A 86 -19.09 -2.51 -1.15
C LEU A 86 -18.08 -3.07 -2.13
N VAL A 87 -17.27 -2.20 -2.72
CA VAL A 87 -16.08 -2.58 -3.47
C VAL A 87 -14.86 -2.22 -2.64
N TYR A 88 -14.15 -3.25 -2.19
CA TYR A 88 -12.88 -3.09 -1.49
C TYR A 88 -11.75 -3.18 -2.50
N ASP A 89 -11.04 -2.07 -2.71
CA ASP A 89 -9.89 -1.99 -3.61
C ASP A 89 -8.62 -1.95 -2.74
N VAL A 90 -7.79 -2.98 -2.84
CA VAL A 90 -6.52 -3.06 -2.11
C VAL A 90 -5.59 -2.00 -2.70
N PRO A 91 -5.17 -0.98 -1.93
CA PRO A 91 -4.34 0.08 -2.47
C PRO A 91 -3.02 -0.46 -3.04
N ASN A 92 -2.63 0.01 -4.23
CA ASN A 92 -1.33 -0.34 -4.81
C ASN A 92 -0.31 0.73 -4.42
N ARG A 93 0.62 0.40 -3.51
CA ARG A 93 1.56 1.35 -2.89
C ARG A 93 0.83 2.59 -2.35
N GLY A 94 -0.33 2.38 -1.73
CA GLY A 94 -1.20 3.43 -1.18
C GLY A 94 -2.05 4.21 -2.20
N ASN A 95 -1.93 3.92 -3.52
CA ASN A 95 -2.79 4.49 -4.56
C ASN A 95 -4.11 3.74 -4.70
N GLN A 96 -5.11 4.38 -5.32
CA GLN A 96 -6.49 3.89 -5.38
C GLN A 96 -6.92 3.59 -6.83
N PRO A 97 -6.34 2.53 -7.43
CA PRO A 97 -6.34 2.38 -8.88
C PRO A 97 -7.68 1.98 -9.48
N ILE A 98 -8.68 1.60 -8.67
CA ILE A 98 -10.03 1.39 -9.20
C ILE A 98 -10.62 2.65 -9.84
N MET A 99 -10.25 3.84 -9.34
CA MET A 99 -10.72 5.12 -9.86
C MET A 99 -10.24 5.38 -11.30
N PRO A 100 -8.94 5.36 -11.62
CA PRO A 100 -8.48 5.48 -13.00
C PRO A 100 -8.95 4.32 -13.87
N ARG A 101 -8.95 3.08 -13.37
CA ARG A 101 -9.27 1.90 -14.19
C ARG A 101 -10.73 1.80 -14.60
N LEU A 102 -11.67 2.07 -13.69
CA LEU A 102 -13.10 1.90 -13.97
C LEU A 102 -13.80 3.20 -14.29
N ASN A 103 -13.36 4.32 -13.70
CA ASN A 103 -13.96 5.62 -13.98
C ASN A 103 -13.15 6.49 -14.96
N GLY A 104 -11.92 6.13 -15.33
CA GLY A 104 -11.06 7.01 -16.13
C GLY A 104 -10.68 8.31 -15.41
N ALA A 105 -10.65 8.30 -14.07
CA ALA A 105 -10.14 9.42 -13.28
C ALA A 105 -8.60 9.51 -13.41
N PRO A 106 -7.96 10.65 -13.06
CA PRO A 106 -6.51 10.71 -12.94
C PRO A 106 -5.95 9.69 -11.92
N GLU A 107 -4.73 9.21 -12.17
CA GLU A 107 -3.99 8.37 -11.23
C GLU A 107 -3.71 9.11 -9.91
N GLY A 108 -3.65 8.36 -8.80
CA GLY A 108 -3.17 8.90 -7.54
C GLY A 108 -3.66 8.22 -6.26
N GLY A 109 -3.12 8.74 -5.15
CA GLY A 109 -3.43 8.36 -3.78
C GLY A 109 -4.81 8.81 -3.32
N HIS A 110 -5.33 9.91 -3.89
CA HIS A 110 -6.53 10.59 -3.44
C HIS A 110 -7.34 11.14 -4.62
N PRO A 111 -8.56 10.61 -4.90
CA PRO A 111 -9.26 10.90 -6.12
C PRO A 111 -9.94 12.25 -5.92
N GLN A 112 -9.43 13.28 -6.60
CA GLN A 112 -10.05 14.60 -6.62
C GLN A 112 -11.10 14.75 -7.73
N HIS A 113 -11.16 13.79 -8.65
CA HIS A 113 -12.16 13.74 -9.72
C HIS A 113 -12.81 12.36 -9.78
N ALA A 114 -14.11 12.33 -10.08
CA ALA A 114 -14.87 11.09 -10.24
C ALA A 114 -14.61 10.39 -11.59
N GLY A 115 -13.84 11.01 -12.50
CA GLY A 115 -13.76 10.58 -13.91
C GLY A 115 -15.13 10.67 -14.58
N ASN A 116 -15.54 9.61 -15.28
CA ASN A 116 -16.88 9.46 -15.85
C ASN A 116 -17.96 9.07 -14.81
N GLY A 117 -17.58 8.80 -13.56
CA GLY A 117 -18.50 8.43 -12.49
C GLY A 117 -19.17 7.06 -12.63
N PHE A 118 -18.62 6.14 -13.44
CA PHE A 118 -19.22 4.83 -13.74
C PHE A 118 -19.67 4.05 -12.49
N LEU A 119 -18.80 3.98 -11.48
CA LEU A 119 -19.12 3.30 -10.21
C LEU A 119 -20.17 4.07 -9.40
N MET A 120 -20.11 5.40 -9.42
CA MET A 120 -20.98 6.26 -8.60
C MET A 120 -22.41 6.26 -9.12
N GLN A 121 -22.58 6.29 -10.44
CA GLN A 121 -23.88 6.16 -11.11
C GLN A 121 -24.56 4.82 -10.83
N ARG A 122 -23.79 3.81 -10.38
CA ARG A 122 -24.29 2.48 -9.99
C ARG A 122 -24.46 2.30 -8.49
N GLY A 123 -24.16 3.32 -7.68
CA GLY A 123 -24.47 3.27 -6.25
C GLY A 123 -23.48 2.48 -5.39
N PHE A 124 -22.27 2.19 -5.88
CA PHE A 124 -21.27 1.45 -5.12
C PHE A 124 -20.69 2.28 -3.97
N THR A 125 -20.48 1.65 -2.82
CA THR A 125 -19.59 2.19 -1.78
C THR A 125 -18.18 1.66 -2.03
N LEU A 126 -17.21 2.56 -2.20
CA LEU A 126 -15.81 2.18 -2.40
C LEU A 126 -15.05 2.31 -1.09
N VAL A 127 -14.24 1.31 -0.74
CA VAL A 127 -13.45 1.29 0.49
C VAL A 127 -12.03 0.88 0.20
N TRP A 128 -11.10 1.54 0.89
CA TRP A 128 -9.67 1.28 0.83
C TRP A 128 -9.09 1.31 2.25
N SER A 129 -8.09 0.48 2.52
CA SER A 129 -7.25 0.58 3.72
C SER A 129 -5.79 0.33 3.39
N GLY A 130 -4.90 1.15 3.95
CA GLY A 130 -3.47 0.99 3.82
C GLY A 130 -3.00 -0.34 4.41
N TRP A 131 -2.14 -1.05 3.70
CA TRP A 131 -1.59 -2.34 4.16
C TRP A 131 -0.07 -2.35 4.17
N GLN A 132 0.55 -1.36 3.51
CA GLN A 132 1.98 -1.35 3.26
C GLN A 132 2.63 -0.31 4.19
N GLY A 133 3.57 -0.77 5.02
CA GLY A 133 4.23 0.03 6.06
C GLY A 133 5.50 0.76 5.62
N ASP A 134 6.04 0.39 4.45
CA ASP A 134 7.26 0.95 3.85
C ASP A 134 6.97 1.92 2.70
N VAL A 135 5.69 2.23 2.42
CA VAL A 135 5.33 3.31 1.51
C VAL A 135 5.63 4.65 2.17
N PRO A 136 6.45 5.54 1.56
CA PRO A 136 6.67 6.86 2.13
C PRO A 136 5.35 7.63 2.27
N ALA A 137 5.18 8.38 3.35
CA ALA A 137 4.02 9.26 3.48
C ALA A 137 4.03 10.36 2.39
N GLY A 138 2.86 10.91 2.08
CA GLY A 138 2.70 12.00 1.10
C GLY A 138 1.92 11.60 -0.16
N ALA A 139 1.55 12.61 -0.96
CA ALA A 139 0.63 12.49 -2.09
C ALA A 139 -0.70 11.79 -1.74
N ASP A 140 -1.15 11.95 -0.49
CA ASP A 140 -2.38 11.40 0.09
C ASP A 140 -2.55 9.88 -0.05
N ARG A 141 -1.42 9.16 -0.17
CA ARG A 141 -1.35 7.69 -0.17
C ARG A 141 -1.84 7.13 1.17
N LEU A 142 -2.59 6.03 1.11
CA LEU A 142 -2.99 5.29 2.31
C LEU A 142 -1.86 4.39 2.77
N THR A 143 -1.42 4.56 4.02
CA THR A 143 -0.31 3.80 4.62
C THR A 143 -0.78 2.93 5.77
N ALA A 144 0.09 2.02 6.22
CA ALA A 144 -0.06 1.33 7.49
C ALA A 144 1.13 1.64 8.41
N ARG A 145 0.90 1.57 9.72
CA ARG A 145 1.94 1.76 10.74
C ARG A 145 1.99 0.51 11.61
N TYR A 146 3.14 -0.15 11.57
CA TYR A 146 3.43 -1.37 12.32
C TYR A 146 4.59 -1.13 13.30
N PRO A 147 4.73 -1.94 14.35
CA PRO A 147 5.88 -1.87 15.25
C PRO A 147 7.18 -2.16 14.48
N VAL A 148 8.18 -1.33 14.70
CA VAL A 148 9.52 -1.51 14.13
C VAL A 148 10.36 -2.37 15.08
N LEU A 149 10.97 -3.42 14.55
CA LEU A 149 11.84 -4.32 15.30
C LEU A 149 13.32 -3.98 15.07
N PRO A 150 14.05 -3.49 16.09
CA PRO A 150 15.48 -3.26 15.97
C PRO A 150 16.26 -4.58 16.10
N GLY A 151 17.44 -4.65 15.46
CA GLY A 151 18.41 -5.73 15.65
C GLY A 151 18.02 -7.07 15.04
N ILE A 152 16.95 -7.14 14.25
CA ILE A 152 16.62 -8.32 13.44
C ILE A 152 17.38 -8.24 12.13
N THR A 153 18.23 -9.24 11.88
CA THR A 153 18.95 -9.40 10.62
C THR A 153 18.56 -10.72 9.97
N GLY A 154 18.68 -10.78 8.65
CA GLY A 154 18.37 -11.97 7.86
C GLY A 154 18.77 -11.76 6.41
N VAL A 155 18.73 -12.83 5.63
CA VAL A 155 18.93 -12.74 4.18
C VAL A 155 17.70 -12.07 3.58
N VAL A 156 17.90 -10.92 2.95
CA VAL A 156 16.88 -10.22 2.17
C VAL A 156 17.25 -10.29 0.70
N ARG A 157 16.25 -10.40 -0.17
CA ARG A 157 16.42 -10.28 -1.61
C ARG A 157 15.69 -9.04 -2.09
N GLU A 158 16.43 -8.15 -2.73
CA GLU A 158 15.89 -7.02 -3.49
C GLU A 158 15.94 -7.37 -4.97
N GLU A 159 14.88 -7.03 -5.70
CA GLU A 159 14.84 -7.21 -7.15
C GLU A 159 14.57 -5.86 -7.79
N PHE A 160 15.40 -5.52 -8.77
CA PHE A 160 15.30 -4.29 -9.54
C PHE A 160 15.04 -4.67 -10.99
N ILE A 161 14.08 -3.99 -11.62
CA ILE A 161 13.77 -4.18 -13.03
C ILE A 161 14.29 -2.96 -13.79
N ALA A 162 15.35 -3.16 -14.58
CA ALA A 162 15.87 -2.14 -15.48
C ALA A 162 15.17 -2.33 -16.84
N GLU A 163 14.37 -1.35 -17.25
CA GLU A 163 13.54 -1.47 -18.46
C GLU A 163 13.84 -0.40 -19.50
N ASN A 164 14.64 0.63 -19.19
CA ASN A 164 15.00 1.75 -20.09
C ASN A 164 13.79 2.45 -20.76
N THR A 165 12.58 2.21 -20.26
CA THR A 165 11.32 2.72 -20.83
C THR A 165 10.58 3.65 -19.87
N GLY A 166 10.94 3.64 -18.58
CA GLY A 166 10.22 4.39 -17.53
C GLY A 166 8.76 3.97 -17.35
N LEU A 167 8.33 2.86 -17.96
CA LEU A 167 6.93 2.40 -17.98
C LEU A 167 6.52 1.71 -16.68
N LEU A 168 7.43 0.96 -16.07
CA LEU A 168 7.30 0.47 -14.71
C LEU A 168 8.06 1.44 -13.80
N GLY A 169 7.36 2.46 -13.30
CA GLY A 169 7.89 3.39 -12.30
C GLY A 169 8.17 2.68 -10.97
N ASP A 170 9.18 1.81 -10.94
CA ASP A 170 9.68 1.20 -9.72
C ASP A 170 10.42 2.29 -8.94
N SER A 171 9.78 2.73 -7.84
CA SER A 171 10.22 3.86 -7.02
C SER A 171 11.58 3.66 -6.32
N ASN A 172 12.18 2.50 -6.50
CA ASN A 172 13.41 2.04 -5.86
C ASN A 172 14.55 1.81 -6.87
N ILE A 173 14.41 2.19 -8.14
CA ILE A 173 15.51 2.20 -9.12
C ILE A 173 15.61 3.55 -9.85
N GLN A 174 16.84 4.04 -10.00
CA GLN A 174 17.20 5.16 -10.85
C GLN A 174 18.18 4.69 -11.93
N GLU A 175 17.72 4.60 -13.17
CA GLU A 175 18.59 4.32 -14.31
C GLU A 175 19.44 5.56 -14.65
N LEU A 176 20.76 5.38 -14.72
CA LEU A 176 21.74 6.43 -15.01
C LEU A 176 22.22 6.38 -16.47
N SER A 177 22.27 5.18 -17.05
CA SER A 177 22.56 4.90 -18.45
C SER A 177 22.07 3.48 -18.80
N GLU A 178 22.21 3.06 -20.06
CA GLU A 178 21.89 1.70 -20.51
C GLU A 178 22.64 0.59 -19.75
N GLU A 179 23.76 0.93 -19.09
CA GLU A 179 24.62 -0.03 -18.39
C GLU A 179 24.71 0.22 -16.87
N ARG A 180 24.06 1.26 -16.34
CA ARG A 180 24.20 1.67 -14.94
C ARG A 180 22.88 2.12 -14.34
N PHE A 181 22.62 1.66 -13.12
CA PHE A 181 21.51 2.14 -12.30
C PHE A 181 21.94 2.22 -10.84
N VAL A 182 21.15 2.92 -10.04
CA VAL A 182 21.22 2.93 -8.57
C VAL A 182 19.89 2.41 -8.04
N GLY A 183 19.96 1.40 -7.16
CA GLY A 183 18.79 0.85 -6.47
C GLY A 183 18.75 1.30 -5.01
N THR A 184 17.57 1.65 -4.51
CA THR A 184 17.33 1.90 -3.09
C THR A 184 16.90 0.59 -2.43
N LEU A 185 17.64 0.16 -1.41
CA LEU A 185 17.32 -1.03 -0.62
C LEU A 185 16.20 -0.72 0.39
N VAL A 186 15.30 -1.68 0.63
CA VAL A 186 14.23 -1.51 1.64
C VAL A 186 14.79 -1.58 3.05
N TYR A 187 15.82 -2.41 3.26
CA TYR A 187 16.51 -2.57 4.53
C TYR A 187 17.98 -2.17 4.44
N PRO A 188 18.56 -1.59 5.49
CA PRO A 188 20.00 -1.32 5.53
C PRO A 188 20.81 -2.62 5.51
N VAL A 189 21.98 -2.58 4.89
CA VAL A 189 22.87 -3.75 4.80
C VAL A 189 23.58 -3.96 6.13
N ALA A 190 23.31 -5.10 6.78
CA ALA A 190 23.95 -5.47 8.03
C ALA A 190 25.37 -6.06 7.85
N ASP A 191 25.61 -6.78 6.75
CA ASP A 191 26.93 -7.34 6.41
C ASP A 191 27.25 -7.11 4.92
N PRO A 192 28.01 -6.03 4.60
CA PRO A 192 28.39 -5.72 3.23
C PRO A 192 29.21 -6.80 2.53
N LYS A 193 29.94 -7.65 3.29
CA LYS A 193 30.80 -8.70 2.70
C LYS A 193 29.99 -9.90 2.23
N GLY A 194 28.82 -10.12 2.81
CA GLY A 194 27.90 -11.19 2.43
C GLY A 194 26.94 -10.83 1.28
N ALA A 195 26.92 -9.58 0.83
CA ALA A 195 26.05 -9.15 -0.24
C ALA A 195 26.53 -9.64 -1.61
N THR A 196 25.58 -9.97 -2.49
CA THR A 196 25.84 -10.43 -3.86
C THR A 196 24.84 -9.82 -4.83
N LEU A 197 25.25 -9.55 -6.07
CA LEU A 197 24.36 -9.17 -7.16
C LEU A 197 24.36 -10.24 -8.24
N THR A 198 23.18 -10.57 -8.73
CA THR A 198 22.96 -11.46 -9.87
C THR A 198 21.94 -10.82 -10.81
N VAL A 199 21.99 -11.18 -12.10
CA VAL A 199 21.02 -10.73 -13.09
C VAL A 199 20.30 -11.91 -13.72
N ARG A 200 19.11 -11.67 -14.26
CA ARG A 200 18.36 -12.61 -15.09
C ARG A 200 17.45 -11.84 -16.04
N GLN A 201 17.16 -12.43 -17.22
CA GLN A 201 16.33 -11.77 -18.22
C GLN A 201 14.84 -11.87 -17.89
N ARG A 202 14.39 -13.04 -17.43
CA ARG A 202 13.00 -13.27 -17.00
C ARG A 202 12.97 -13.74 -15.55
N GLU A 203 11.82 -13.56 -14.90
CA GLU A 203 11.62 -13.92 -13.49
C GLU A 203 11.99 -15.38 -13.20
N ALA A 204 11.65 -16.31 -14.10
CA ALA A 204 11.92 -17.73 -13.94
C ALA A 204 13.29 -18.20 -14.45
N ASP A 205 14.08 -17.32 -15.08
CA ASP A 205 15.38 -17.71 -15.62
C ASP A 205 16.42 -17.92 -14.50
N PRO A 206 17.44 -18.78 -14.73
CA PRO A 206 18.56 -18.91 -13.80
C PRO A 206 19.23 -17.56 -13.52
N ARG A 207 19.57 -17.31 -12.26
CA ARG A 207 20.38 -16.15 -11.85
C ARG A 207 21.82 -16.37 -12.29
N VAL A 208 22.42 -15.36 -12.92
CA VAL A 208 23.80 -15.41 -13.43
C VAL A 208 24.62 -14.20 -12.96
N THR A 209 25.95 -14.35 -12.99
CA THR A 209 26.92 -13.29 -12.72
C THR A 209 27.83 -13.12 -13.96
N PRO A 210 27.40 -12.34 -14.97
CA PRO A 210 28.14 -12.17 -16.21
C PRO A 210 29.52 -11.55 -15.98
N ALA A 211 30.45 -11.81 -16.91
CA ALA A 211 31.72 -11.11 -16.93
C ALA A 211 31.48 -9.59 -17.09
N GLY A 212 32.11 -8.78 -16.23
CA GLY A 212 31.93 -7.33 -16.22
C GLY A 212 30.79 -6.82 -15.31
N LEU A 213 29.98 -7.70 -14.72
CA LEU A 213 29.01 -7.28 -13.69
C LEU A 213 29.76 -6.78 -12.45
N ALA A 214 29.63 -5.50 -12.17
CA ALA A 214 30.22 -4.84 -11.02
C ALA A 214 29.15 -4.05 -10.27
N TRP A 215 29.26 -4.02 -8.95
CA TRP A 215 28.37 -3.27 -8.07
C TRP A 215 29.13 -2.82 -6.83
N ARG A 216 28.59 -1.81 -6.16
CA ARG A 216 29.02 -1.35 -4.84
C ARG A 216 27.82 -0.81 -4.09
N LEU A 217 27.89 -0.81 -2.76
CA LEU A 217 26.96 -0.04 -1.95
C LEU A 217 27.23 1.46 -2.12
N VAL A 218 26.17 2.24 -2.08
CA VAL A 218 26.16 3.70 -2.13
C VAL A 218 25.47 4.19 -0.85
N ASP A 219 25.99 5.29 -0.29
CA ASP A 219 25.40 5.97 0.87
C ASP A 219 24.35 7.01 0.44
#